data_AF-A0A6F7W9T4-F1
#
_entry.id   AF-A0A6F7W9T4-F1
#
_cell.length_a   1.000
_cell.length_b   1.000
_cell.length_c   1.000
_cell.angle_alpha   90.00
_cell.angle_beta   90.00
_cell.angle_gamma   90.00
#
_symmetry.space_group_name_H-M   'P 1'
#
loop_
_entity.id
_entity.type
_entity.pdbx_description
1 polymer ?
#
loop_
_entity_poly.entity_id
_entity_poly.type
_entity_poly.pdbx_seq_one_letter_code
_entity_poly.pdbx_strand_id
1 'polypeptide(L)'
;MAREPLRLLRATAQRARTAAVSPIRRFRRPSQTSSRSPSPAASPDAAAFDPSALDPTLRPRPLVRAAGLAAVTVLGAWIGLLVVGSVHISVGPMDTRMALRPSLTGGTKINVAPLGALELTSHHAPLRLDVDVDRLDPIRSQALVDHPERLSGLQDEVASDVTRGTLGLAVRSCVAVVFGATALGLAVYRRPRRALAAGGLALTLLTASGGAVYATWNPNSVLEPRYSGLLSSAPSVVGNARSIVSDFDVYQRELARLVTNVTQLYEATSTLPAYQPDPTTMRVLHISDVHLNPAAWHIVQSLVRQYKVSVI
;
A
#
# COMPACT_ATOMS: atom_id res chain seq x y z
N MET A 1 19.87 47.86 16.32
CA MET A 1 20.60 48.64 17.34
C MET A 1 19.91 48.42 18.67
N ALA A 2 20.49 47.57 19.51
CA ALA A 2 21.17 47.94 20.77
C ALA A 2 20.17 48.03 21.94
N ARG A 3 20.06 46.95 22.74
CA ARG A 3 20.78 46.67 24.01
C ARG A 3 20.05 47.28 25.23
N GLU A 4 19.50 46.38 26.06
CA GLU A 4 19.60 46.26 27.54
C GLU A 4 19.89 47.51 28.40
N PRO A 5 19.46 47.61 29.69
CA PRO A 5 19.68 46.53 30.67
C PRO A 5 18.77 46.38 31.94
N LEU A 6 18.82 45.16 32.49
CA LEU A 6 19.04 44.76 33.91
C LEU A 6 18.25 45.40 35.09
N ARG A 7 17.55 44.47 35.79
CA ARG A 7 17.61 44.17 37.24
C ARG A 7 17.24 45.27 38.26
N LEU A 8 16.06 45.07 38.85
CA LEU A 8 15.76 45.40 40.25
C LEU A 8 15.28 44.08 40.91
N LEU A 9 16.13 43.44 41.73
CA LEU A 9 16.14 43.51 43.20
C LEU A 9 14.84 42.95 43.82
N ARG A 10 14.82 41.65 44.15
CA ARG A 10 15.00 41.14 45.53
C ARG A 10 14.11 41.84 46.57
N ALA A 11 12.95 41.25 46.88
CA ALA A 11 12.38 41.23 48.22
C ALA A 11 11.16 40.31 48.25
N THR A 12 11.17 39.32 49.14
CA THR A 12 10.06 38.83 50.00
C THR A 12 10.22 37.34 50.28
N ALA A 13 11.20 37.03 51.11
CA ALA A 13 11.20 35.85 51.96
C ALA A 13 11.03 36.34 53.41
N GLN A 14 10.41 35.50 54.24
CA GLN A 14 10.15 35.65 55.70
C GLN A 14 8.86 36.37 56.10
N ARG A 15 7.89 35.59 56.59
CA ARG A 15 7.48 35.59 58.01
C ARG A 15 6.31 34.62 58.21
N ALA A 16 6.55 33.55 58.98
CA ALA A 16 5.64 33.05 60.02
C ALA A 16 6.23 31.76 60.62
N ARG A 17 7.02 31.92 61.68
CA ARG A 17 7.33 30.89 62.69
C ARG A 17 7.07 31.53 64.06
N THR A 18 6.78 30.65 65.02
CA THR A 18 6.57 30.81 66.48
C THR A 18 5.12 31.17 66.88
N ALA A 19 4.50 30.56 67.89
CA ALA A 19 4.91 29.78 69.07
C ALA A 19 3.79 28.74 69.40
N ALA A 20 3.79 27.81 70.37
CA ALA A 20 4.51 27.55 71.62
C ALA A 20 4.23 26.06 72.02
N VAL A 21 5.19 25.26 72.49
CA VAL A 21 5.47 24.91 73.92
C VAL A 21 4.23 24.40 74.69
N SER A 22 4.14 23.14 75.15
CA SER A 22 4.67 22.65 76.44
C SER A 22 4.32 21.15 76.68
N PRO A 23 4.95 20.42 77.63
CA PRO A 23 5.15 18.96 77.56
C PRO A 23 4.63 18.12 78.78
N ILE A 24 4.98 16.82 78.77
CA ILE A 24 5.10 15.86 79.89
C ILE A 24 3.81 15.27 80.49
N ARG A 25 3.65 13.93 80.35
CA ARG A 25 3.35 13.05 81.49
C ARG A 25 3.82 11.62 81.26
N ARG A 26 4.79 11.21 82.09
CA ARG A 26 5.19 9.82 82.35
C ARG A 26 4.01 9.06 82.95
N PHE A 27 3.79 7.82 82.52
CA PHE A 27 3.25 6.78 83.39
C PHE A 27 4.07 5.50 83.28
N ARG A 28 4.45 5.00 84.45
CA ARG A 28 5.32 3.88 84.74
C ARG A 28 4.45 2.78 85.35
N ARG A 29 4.45 1.59 84.71
CA ARG A 29 4.36 0.19 85.23
C ARG A 29 3.24 -0.17 86.25
N PRO A 30 2.66 -1.39 86.19
CA PRO A 30 3.40 -2.56 86.67
C PRO A 30 3.21 -3.88 85.91
N SER A 31 4.17 -4.76 86.18
CA SER A 31 4.25 -6.19 85.93
C SER A 31 3.27 -7.00 86.79
N GLN A 32 2.66 -8.04 86.20
CA GLN A 32 2.14 -9.24 86.89
C GLN A 32 2.50 -10.46 86.01
N THR A 33 3.50 -11.26 86.38
CA THR A 33 3.40 -12.57 87.07
C THR A 33 2.39 -13.57 86.50
N SER A 34 2.95 -14.56 85.78
CA SER A 34 2.73 -16.01 85.89
C SER A 34 1.35 -16.53 86.35
N SER A 35 0.67 -17.23 85.46
CA SER A 35 -0.04 -18.46 85.82
C SER A 35 0.03 -19.48 84.68
N ARG A 36 0.81 -20.53 84.93
CA ARG A 36 0.90 -21.78 84.17
C ARG A 36 -0.32 -22.64 84.55
N SER A 37 -1.03 -23.21 83.58
CA SER A 37 -1.80 -24.45 83.76
C SER A 37 -2.01 -25.15 82.41
N PRO A 38 -2.06 -26.49 82.36
CA PRO A 38 -1.83 -27.27 81.14
C PRO A 38 -3.08 -28.01 80.59
N SER A 39 -3.18 -28.07 79.24
CA SER A 39 -3.82 -29.12 78.39
C SER A 39 -5.29 -29.52 78.62
N PRO A 40 -5.91 -30.38 77.79
CA PRO A 40 -5.76 -30.62 76.34
C PRO A 40 -7.14 -30.63 75.62
N ALA A 41 -7.21 -30.29 74.33
CA ALA A 41 -8.29 -30.77 73.47
C ALA A 41 -7.82 -30.78 72.01
N ALA A 42 -7.53 -31.99 71.53
CA ALA A 42 -7.24 -32.29 70.15
C ALA A 42 -8.51 -32.05 69.30
N SER A 43 -8.40 -31.17 68.33
CA SER A 43 -9.29 -31.12 67.16
C SER A 43 -8.56 -31.79 65.99
N PRO A 44 -9.14 -32.86 65.39
CA PRO A 44 -8.56 -33.48 64.20
C PRO A 44 -8.93 -32.68 62.94
N ASP A 45 -7.99 -32.63 62.00
CA ASP A 45 -8.17 -32.27 60.59
C ASP A 45 -8.72 -30.88 60.26
N ALA A 46 -7.95 -29.85 60.60
CA ALA A 46 -7.73 -28.77 59.65
C ALA A 46 -6.30 -28.92 59.16
N ALA A 47 -6.12 -29.55 57.99
CA ALA A 47 -4.86 -29.49 57.27
C ALA A 47 -4.53 -28.00 57.09
N ALA A 48 -3.66 -27.50 57.97
CA ALA A 48 -3.13 -26.16 57.87
C ALA A 48 -2.50 -26.09 56.48
N PHE A 49 -3.11 -25.32 55.60
CA PHE A 49 -2.54 -25.02 54.29
C PHE A 49 -1.20 -24.37 54.59
N ASP A 50 -0.12 -25.14 54.50
CA ASP A 50 1.23 -24.66 54.75
C ASP A 50 1.63 -23.83 53.52
N PRO A 51 1.62 -22.48 53.60
CA PRO A 51 1.97 -21.66 52.45
C PRO A 51 3.46 -21.79 52.11
N SER A 52 4.25 -22.45 52.97
CA SER A 52 5.65 -22.82 52.75
C SER A 52 5.82 -23.99 51.78
N ALA A 53 4.77 -24.80 51.57
CA ALA A 53 4.76 -25.93 50.63
C ALA A 53 4.56 -25.49 49.17
N LEU A 54 4.29 -24.21 48.92
CA LEU A 54 4.41 -23.62 47.59
C LEU A 54 5.91 -23.49 47.27
N ASP A 55 6.45 -24.57 46.72
CA ASP A 55 7.82 -24.71 46.23
C ASP A 55 8.30 -23.40 45.54
N PRO A 56 9.15 -22.58 46.18
CA PRO A 56 9.61 -21.30 45.63
C PRO A 56 10.59 -21.48 44.46
N THR A 57 10.81 -22.73 44.01
CA THR A 57 11.77 -23.10 42.97
C THR A 57 11.23 -23.03 41.55
N LEU A 58 9.95 -22.71 41.35
CA LEU A 58 9.43 -22.24 40.05
C LEU A 58 9.89 -20.79 39.78
N ARG A 59 11.19 -20.51 39.95
CA ARG A 59 11.84 -19.37 39.31
C ARG A 59 11.59 -19.55 37.81
N PRO A 60 10.88 -18.62 37.14
CA PRO A 60 10.68 -18.75 35.71
C PRO A 60 12.06 -18.80 35.06
N ARG A 61 12.34 -19.95 34.43
CA ARG A 61 13.61 -20.21 33.75
C ARG A 61 13.92 -19.00 32.86
N PRO A 62 15.19 -18.55 32.75
CA PRO A 62 15.55 -17.34 32.01
C PRO A 62 14.97 -17.33 30.58
N LEU A 63 14.82 -18.50 29.97
CA LEU A 63 14.17 -18.72 28.68
C LEU A 63 12.71 -18.27 28.63
N VAL A 64 11.90 -18.53 29.66
CA VAL A 64 10.49 -18.12 29.71
C VAL A 64 10.38 -16.59 29.77
N ARG A 65 11.27 -15.94 30.51
CA ARG A 65 11.32 -14.47 30.58
C ARG A 65 11.76 -13.85 29.26
N ALA A 66 12.75 -14.45 28.60
CA ALA A 66 13.21 -14.03 27.28
C ALA A 66 12.12 -14.22 26.22
N ALA A 67 11.43 -15.37 26.23
CA ALA A 67 10.31 -15.65 25.33
C ALA A 67 9.15 -14.66 25.54
N GLY A 68 8.80 -14.36 26.80
CA GLY A 68 7.80 -13.34 27.11
C GLY A 68 8.19 -11.96 26.58
N LEU A 69 9.46 -11.55 26.75
CA LEU A 69 9.94 -10.28 26.22
C LEU A 69 9.88 -10.23 24.69
N ALA A 70 10.31 -11.31 24.02
CA ALA A 70 10.26 -11.44 22.57
C ALA A 70 8.81 -11.35 22.06
N ALA A 71 7.88 -12.09 22.67
CA ALA A 71 6.47 -12.06 22.31
C ALA A 71 5.86 -10.66 22.43
N VAL A 72 6.11 -9.97 23.55
CA VAL A 72 5.65 -8.58 23.77
C VAL A 72 6.28 -7.64 22.75
N THR A 73 7.56 -7.84 22.42
CA THR A 73 8.26 -7.02 21.43
C THR A 73 7.65 -7.17 20.04
N VAL A 74 7.44 -8.41 19.59
CA VAL A 74 6.84 -8.71 18.29
C VAL A 74 5.40 -8.17 18.22
N LEU A 75 4.60 -8.39 19.25
CA LEU A 75 3.22 -7.88 19.30
C LEU A 75 3.17 -6.35 19.31
N GLY A 76 4.03 -5.69 20.09
CA GLY A 76 4.08 -4.23 20.16
C GLY A 76 4.55 -3.61 18.85
N ALA A 77 5.57 -4.20 18.23
CA ALA A 77 6.04 -3.81 16.90
C ALA A 77 4.95 -3.97 15.84
N TRP A 78 4.24 -5.10 15.86
CA TRP A 78 3.12 -5.38 14.96
C TRP A 78 2.02 -4.33 15.09
N ILE A 79 1.55 -4.06 16.31
CA ILE A 79 0.52 -3.06 16.57
C ILE A 79 1.01 -1.67 16.12
N GLY A 80 2.26 -1.34 16.39
CA GLY A 80 2.88 -0.10 15.91
C GLY A 80 2.78 0.06 14.40
N LEU A 81 3.17 -0.97 13.64
CA LEU A 81 3.08 -0.97 12.17
C LEU A 81 1.63 -0.82 11.68
N LEU A 82 0.67 -1.52 12.29
CA LEU A 82 -0.72 -1.43 11.85
C LEU A 82 -1.35 -0.04 12.07
N VAL A 83 -1.03 0.60 13.19
CA VAL A 83 -1.65 1.90 13.55
C VAL A 83 -0.94 3.07 12.87
N VAL A 84 0.39 3.05 12.81
CA VAL A 84 1.19 4.21 12.42
C VAL A 84 1.98 3.98 11.12
N GLY A 85 2.24 2.72 10.75
CA GLY A 85 3.13 2.32 9.65
C GLY A 85 2.56 2.46 8.24
N SER A 86 1.60 3.36 8.02
CA SER A 86 1.14 3.72 6.66
C SER A 86 1.41 5.20 6.34
N VAL A 87 1.82 5.45 5.11
CA VAL A 87 2.10 6.76 4.54
C VAL A 87 1.19 6.96 3.32
N HIS A 88 0.61 8.14 3.19
CA HIS A 88 -0.09 8.55 1.98
C HIS A 88 0.85 9.47 1.21
N ILE A 89 1.07 9.17 -0.06
CA ILE A 89 1.88 9.97 -0.97
C ILE A 89 1.26 9.93 -2.36
N SER A 90 1.20 11.07 -3.02
CA SER A 90 0.82 11.10 -4.44
C SER A 90 2.04 10.72 -5.28
N VAL A 91 1.88 9.76 -6.17
CA VAL A 91 2.93 9.32 -7.10
C VAL A 91 2.42 9.64 -8.51
N GLY A 92 3.02 10.66 -9.13
CA GLY A 92 2.51 11.20 -10.38
C GLY A 92 1.05 11.70 -10.25
N PRO A 93 0.14 11.29 -11.14
CA PRO A 93 -1.28 11.66 -11.06
C PRO A 93 -2.10 10.73 -10.15
N MET A 94 -1.49 9.78 -9.44
CA MET A 94 -2.21 8.81 -8.63
C MET A 94 -2.03 9.11 -7.14
N ASP A 95 -3.11 9.01 -6.38
CA ASP A 95 -3.02 8.94 -4.93
C ASP A 95 -2.68 7.52 -4.49
N THR A 96 -1.56 7.39 -3.76
CA THR A 96 -1.07 6.09 -3.30
C THR A 96 -0.93 6.05 -1.79
N ARG A 97 -1.27 4.91 -1.22
CA ARG A 97 -1.03 4.59 0.19
C ARG A 97 -0.03 3.46 0.26
N MET A 98 1.09 3.70 0.93
CA MET A 98 2.13 2.69 1.13
C MET A 98 2.13 2.27 2.60
N ALA A 99 2.23 0.97 2.86
CA ALA A 99 2.27 0.40 4.20
C ALA A 99 3.25 -0.78 4.26
N LEU A 100 3.98 -0.89 5.37
CA LEU A 100 4.84 -2.05 5.62
C LEU A 100 4.09 -3.03 6.52
N ARG A 101 3.90 -4.27 6.05
CA ARG A 101 3.18 -5.31 6.78
C ARG A 101 4.09 -6.48 7.15
N PRO A 102 3.92 -7.07 8.35
CA PRO A 102 4.55 -8.35 8.66
C PRO A 102 4.14 -9.42 7.65
N SER A 103 5.11 -10.18 7.15
CA SER A 103 4.90 -11.27 6.20
C SER A 103 5.89 -12.38 6.49
N LEU A 104 5.64 -13.61 6.03
CA LEU A 104 6.63 -14.69 6.15
C LEU A 104 7.48 -14.82 4.88
N THR A 105 6.89 -14.48 3.74
CA THR A 105 7.52 -14.62 2.41
C THR A 105 8.08 -13.30 1.90
N GLY A 106 7.66 -12.17 2.48
CA GLY A 106 8.00 -10.84 2.02
C GLY A 106 7.32 -10.43 0.72
N GLY A 107 8.01 -9.61 -0.08
CA GLY A 107 7.60 -9.18 -1.42
C GLY A 107 7.03 -7.77 -1.47
N THR A 108 6.45 -7.43 -2.62
CA THR A 108 5.72 -6.17 -2.83
C THR A 108 4.37 -6.49 -3.47
N LYS A 109 3.28 -5.94 -2.92
CA LYS A 109 1.93 -6.08 -3.46
C LYS A 109 1.37 -4.71 -3.78
N ILE A 110 1.04 -4.49 -5.05
CA ILE A 110 0.46 -3.25 -5.54
C ILE A 110 -1.00 -3.53 -5.88
N ASN A 111 -1.91 -2.95 -5.13
CA ASN A 111 -3.35 -3.06 -5.33
C ASN A 111 -3.85 -1.83 -6.08
N VAL A 112 -4.58 -2.04 -7.16
CA VAL A 112 -5.14 -0.98 -8.01
C VAL A 112 -6.65 -1.16 -8.03
N ALA A 113 -7.35 -0.43 -7.18
CA ALA A 113 -8.80 -0.55 -7.09
C ALA A 113 -9.49 0.13 -8.30
N PRO A 114 -10.54 -0.47 -8.90
CA PRO A 114 -11.13 -1.79 -8.67
C PRO A 114 -10.55 -2.90 -9.58
N LEU A 115 -9.44 -2.62 -10.28
CA LEU A 115 -8.92 -3.45 -11.37
C LEU A 115 -8.28 -4.76 -10.88
N GLY A 116 -7.71 -4.77 -9.68
CA GLY A 116 -7.08 -5.95 -9.09
C GLY A 116 -5.70 -5.64 -8.51
N ALA A 117 -4.80 -6.62 -8.47
CA ALA A 117 -3.49 -6.44 -7.86
C ALA A 117 -2.35 -7.06 -8.69
N LEU A 118 -1.18 -6.44 -8.57
CA LEU A 118 0.11 -6.91 -9.04
C LEU A 118 0.93 -7.38 -7.83
N GLU A 119 1.41 -8.62 -7.88
CA GLU A 119 2.29 -9.17 -6.86
C GLU A 119 3.70 -9.37 -7.44
N LEU A 120 4.68 -8.76 -6.77
CA LEU A 120 6.09 -8.80 -7.14
C LEU A 120 6.88 -9.56 -6.07
N THR A 121 7.64 -10.56 -6.50
CA THR A 121 8.58 -11.32 -5.67
C THR A 121 9.90 -10.55 -5.49
N SER A 122 9.80 -9.33 -4.96
CA SER A 122 10.92 -8.39 -4.88
C SER A 122 12.00 -8.76 -3.86
N HIS A 123 11.62 -9.42 -2.76
CA HIS A 123 12.55 -9.83 -1.70
C HIS A 123 11.91 -10.92 -0.83
N HIS A 124 12.74 -11.68 -0.10
CA HIS A 124 12.31 -12.68 0.87
C HIS A 124 12.72 -12.27 2.28
N ALA A 125 11.78 -11.69 3.02
CA ALA A 125 12.02 -11.15 4.36
C ALA A 125 10.74 -11.18 5.19
N PRO A 126 10.80 -11.03 6.53
CA PRO A 126 9.62 -11.07 7.39
C PRO A 126 8.72 -9.80 7.29
N LEU A 127 8.83 -9.06 6.19
CA LEU A 127 8.17 -7.79 5.94
C LEU A 127 7.78 -7.74 4.46
N ARG A 128 6.58 -7.25 4.15
CA ARG A 128 6.07 -7.04 2.79
C ARG A 128 5.64 -5.59 2.62
N LEU A 129 5.95 -5.00 1.46
CA LEU A 129 5.48 -3.68 1.08
C LEU A 129 4.10 -3.80 0.40
N ASP A 130 3.07 -3.24 1.01
CA ASP A 130 1.75 -3.13 0.40
C ASP A 130 1.58 -1.68 -0.10
N VAL A 131 1.18 -1.53 -1.36
CA VAL A 131 0.91 -0.24 -2.01
C VAL A 131 -0.51 -0.28 -2.55
N ASP A 132 -1.38 0.57 -2.06
CA ASP A 132 -2.73 0.76 -2.59
C ASP A 132 -2.75 2.00 -3.49
N VAL A 133 -3.25 1.85 -4.71
CA VAL A 133 -3.45 2.92 -5.69
C VAL A 133 -4.95 3.18 -5.77
N ASP A 134 -5.38 4.34 -5.30
CA ASP A 134 -6.79 4.63 -5.05
C ASP A 134 -7.47 5.31 -6.24
N ARG A 135 -7.06 6.55 -6.55
CA ARG A 135 -7.72 7.40 -7.55
C ARG A 135 -6.73 8.22 -8.34
N LEU A 136 -7.16 8.55 -9.55
CA LEU A 136 -6.57 9.55 -10.40
C LEU A 136 -6.87 10.95 -9.84
N ASP A 137 -5.85 11.78 -9.62
CA ASP A 137 -5.99 13.22 -9.37
C ASP A 137 -6.43 13.90 -10.67
N PRO A 138 -7.67 14.42 -10.75
CA PRO A 138 -8.21 14.98 -11.98
C PRO A 138 -7.44 16.23 -12.45
N ILE A 139 -6.87 17.03 -11.54
CA ILE A 139 -6.16 18.26 -11.89
C ILE A 139 -4.81 17.92 -12.53
N ARG A 140 -4.04 17.01 -11.90
CA ARG A 140 -2.77 16.55 -12.45
C ARG A 140 -2.95 15.79 -13.76
N SER A 141 -4.03 15.05 -13.89
CA SER A 141 -4.34 14.29 -15.11
C SER A 141 -4.74 15.18 -16.28
N GLN A 142 -5.50 16.25 -16.02
CA GLN A 142 -5.79 17.27 -17.03
C GLN A 142 -4.49 17.95 -17.52
N ALA A 143 -3.58 18.27 -16.60
CA ALA A 143 -2.30 18.87 -16.95
C ALA A 143 -1.42 17.97 -17.84
N LEU A 144 -1.57 16.65 -17.79
CA LEU A 144 -0.91 15.69 -18.69
C LEU A 144 -1.56 15.66 -20.08
N VAL A 145 -2.89 15.74 -20.14
CA VAL A 145 -3.64 15.78 -21.41
C VAL A 145 -3.36 17.07 -22.16
N ASP A 146 -3.30 18.19 -21.45
CA ASP A 146 -3.09 19.51 -22.04
C ASP A 146 -1.64 19.72 -22.52
N HIS A 147 -0.67 19.00 -21.96
CA HIS A 147 0.75 19.16 -22.22
C HIS A 147 1.47 17.80 -22.34
N PRO A 148 1.29 17.10 -23.47
CA PRO A 148 1.84 15.75 -23.68
C PRO A 148 3.37 15.69 -23.59
N GLU A 149 4.08 16.79 -23.81
CA GLU A 149 5.52 16.92 -23.62
C GLU A 149 5.97 16.66 -22.17
N ARG A 150 5.08 16.71 -21.19
CA ARG A 150 5.40 16.38 -19.78
C ARG A 150 5.54 14.88 -19.52
N LEU A 151 5.08 14.02 -20.44
CA LEU A 151 5.22 12.56 -20.36
C LEU A 151 6.67 12.08 -20.24
N SER A 152 7.63 12.84 -20.80
CA SER A 152 9.05 12.53 -20.70
C SER A 152 9.62 12.85 -19.30
N GLY A 153 9.18 13.92 -18.64
CA GLY A 153 9.61 14.29 -17.29
C GLY A 153 8.92 13.52 -16.16
N LEU A 154 7.76 12.93 -16.45
CA LEU A 154 6.99 12.13 -15.49
C LEU A 154 7.74 10.92 -14.94
N GLN A 155 8.62 10.31 -15.74
CA GLN A 155 9.38 9.14 -15.29
C GLN A 155 10.28 9.50 -14.10
N ASP A 156 11.00 10.62 -14.20
CA ASP A 156 11.89 11.11 -13.15
C ASP A 156 11.11 11.59 -11.92
N GLU A 157 9.96 12.24 -12.12
CA GLU A 157 9.07 12.68 -11.04
C GLU A 157 8.51 11.48 -10.27
N VAL A 158 8.00 10.47 -10.97
CA VAL A 158 7.50 9.21 -10.38
C VAL A 158 8.61 8.50 -9.61
N ALA A 159 9.82 8.40 -10.17
CA ALA A 159 10.96 7.78 -9.49
C ALA A 159 11.31 8.54 -8.18
N SER A 160 11.30 9.87 -8.23
CA SER A 160 11.55 10.73 -7.06
C SER A 160 10.45 10.59 -6.00
N ASP A 161 9.18 10.57 -6.40
CA ASP A 161 8.04 10.40 -5.50
C ASP A 161 8.06 9.03 -4.82
N VAL A 162 8.29 7.96 -5.57
CA VAL A 162 8.41 6.61 -5.01
C VAL A 162 9.58 6.53 -4.04
N THR A 163 10.72 7.12 -4.37
CA THR A 163 11.90 7.11 -3.50
C THR A 163 11.63 7.86 -2.19
N ARG A 164 11.05 9.07 -2.26
CA ARG A 164 10.66 9.85 -1.08
C ARG A 164 9.59 9.15 -0.25
N GLY A 165 8.59 8.56 -0.90
CA GLY A 165 7.51 7.82 -0.25
C GLY A 165 8.02 6.61 0.50
N THR A 166 8.89 5.82 -0.14
CA THR A 166 9.49 4.63 0.45
C THR A 166 10.43 4.98 1.61
N LEU A 167 11.23 6.04 1.48
CA LEU A 167 12.10 6.52 2.56
C LEU A 167 11.27 7.05 3.75
N GLY A 168 10.23 7.84 3.47
CA GLY A 168 9.29 8.31 4.49
C GLY A 168 8.58 7.16 5.21
N LEU A 169 8.17 6.13 4.47
CA LEU A 169 7.59 4.91 5.01
C LEU A 169 8.58 4.15 5.88
N ALA A 170 9.83 3.99 5.44
CA ALA A 170 10.86 3.29 6.21
C ALA A 170 11.13 3.96 7.56
N VAL A 171 11.28 5.30 7.55
CA VAL A 171 11.48 6.09 8.78
C VAL A 171 10.26 5.99 9.69
N ARG A 172 9.06 6.20 9.15
CA ARG A 172 7.81 6.13 9.93
C ARG A 172 7.57 4.73 10.50
N SER A 173 7.88 3.68 9.74
CA SER A 173 7.79 2.29 10.18
C SER A 173 8.80 1.99 11.29
N CYS A 174 10.02 2.51 11.20
CA CYS A 174 11.03 2.37 12.25
C CYS A 174 10.57 3.00 13.58
N VAL A 175 10.08 4.24 13.51
CA VAL A 175 9.51 4.93 14.68
C VAL A 175 8.31 4.16 15.23
N ALA A 176 7.40 3.71 14.36
CA ALA A 176 6.21 2.96 14.75
C ALA A 176 6.54 1.64 15.45
N VAL A 177 7.50 0.87 14.92
CA VAL A 177 7.98 -0.40 15.49
C VAL A 177 8.59 -0.19 16.87
N VAL A 178 9.54 0.74 16.98
CA VAL A 178 10.24 1.01 18.24
C VAL A 178 9.28 1.56 19.28
N PHE A 179 8.42 2.51 18.90
CA PHE A 179 7.44 3.09 19.80
C PHE A 179 6.41 2.06 20.25
N GLY A 180 5.84 1.28 19.32
CA GLY A 180 4.86 0.24 19.63
C GLY A 180 5.41 -0.83 20.57
N ALA A 181 6.64 -1.32 20.30
CA ALA A 181 7.31 -2.29 21.17
C ALA A 181 7.64 -1.71 22.56
N THR A 182 8.13 -0.47 22.62
CA THR A 182 8.49 0.19 23.89
C THR A 182 7.24 0.49 24.71
N ALA A 183 6.18 1.00 24.09
CA ALA A 183 4.91 1.32 24.75
C ALA A 183 4.25 0.06 25.31
N LEU A 184 4.17 -1.02 24.52
CA LEU A 184 3.61 -2.29 24.98
C LEU A 184 4.50 -2.92 26.07
N GLY A 185 5.82 -2.88 25.90
CA GLY A 185 6.78 -3.33 26.92
C GLY A 185 6.63 -2.58 28.25
N LEU A 186 6.37 -1.26 28.19
CA LEU A 186 6.10 -0.43 29.36
C LEU A 186 4.76 -0.78 30.00
N ALA A 187 3.71 -0.97 29.20
CA ALA A 187 2.37 -1.33 29.69
C ALA A 187 2.36 -2.69 30.41
N VAL A 188 3.02 -3.70 29.82
CA VAL A 188 3.07 -5.08 30.35
C VAL A 188 3.99 -5.18 31.58
N TYR A 189 5.21 -4.65 31.49
CA TYR A 189 6.20 -4.86 32.54
C TYR A 189 6.26 -3.76 33.59
N ARG A 190 5.65 -2.59 33.32
CA ARG A 190 5.66 -1.40 34.18
C ARG A 190 7.05 -0.99 34.67
N ARG A 191 8.10 -1.31 33.89
CA ARG A 191 9.52 -1.08 34.23
C ARG A 191 10.25 -0.49 33.03
N PRO A 192 10.86 0.70 33.13
CA PRO A 192 11.47 1.38 31.98
C PRO A 192 12.63 0.59 31.37
N ARG A 193 13.43 -0.10 32.19
CA ARG A 193 14.53 -0.95 31.69
C ARG A 193 14.05 -2.08 30.76
N ARG A 194 12.89 -2.69 31.04
CA ARG A 194 12.33 -3.75 30.19
C ARG A 194 11.65 -3.20 28.95
N ALA A 195 11.02 -2.03 29.06
CA ALA A 195 10.47 -1.32 27.91
C ALA A 195 11.58 -0.94 26.90
N LEU A 196 12.71 -0.39 27.39
CA LEU A 196 13.88 -0.09 26.55
C LEU A 196 14.49 -1.35 25.94
N ALA A 197 14.54 -2.46 26.67
CA ALA A 197 14.99 -3.73 26.12
C ALA A 197 14.08 -4.24 24.99
N ALA A 198 12.75 -4.08 25.12
CA ALA A 198 11.79 -4.41 24.06
C ALA A 198 11.98 -3.49 22.84
N GLY A 199 12.13 -2.18 23.04
CA GLY A 199 12.41 -1.22 21.97
C GLY A 199 13.72 -1.52 21.24
N GLY A 200 14.79 -1.84 21.99
CA GLY A 200 16.08 -2.24 21.43
C GLY A 200 15.99 -3.54 20.64
N LEU A 201 15.29 -4.55 21.16
CA LEU A 201 15.05 -5.82 20.47
C LEU A 201 14.23 -5.60 19.18
N ALA A 202 13.22 -4.73 19.21
CA ALA A 202 12.45 -4.38 18.03
C ALA A 202 13.33 -3.74 16.95
N LEU A 203 14.22 -2.83 17.35
CA LEU A 203 15.17 -2.19 16.45
C LEU A 203 16.15 -3.19 15.84
N THR A 204 16.68 -4.14 16.63
CA THR A 204 17.59 -5.18 16.12
C THR A 204 16.87 -6.14 15.17
N LEU A 205 15.64 -6.55 15.49
CA LEU A 205 14.82 -7.36 14.57
C LEU A 205 14.51 -6.62 13.27
N LEU A 206 14.19 -5.32 13.35
CA LEU A 206 13.88 -4.51 12.19
C LEU A 206 15.12 -4.31 11.29
N THR A 207 16.28 -4.02 11.89
CA THR A 207 17.55 -3.89 11.14
C THR A 207 17.97 -5.23 10.53
N ALA A 208 17.81 -6.35 11.24
CA ALA A 208 18.02 -7.68 10.67
C ALA A 208 17.07 -7.96 9.50
N SER A 209 15.80 -7.58 9.63
CA SER A 209 14.80 -7.74 8.56
C SER A 209 15.13 -6.88 7.34
N GLY A 210 15.52 -5.62 7.54
CA GLY A 210 15.97 -4.74 6.46
C GLY A 210 17.24 -5.25 5.78
N GLY A 211 18.18 -5.83 6.53
CA GLY A 211 19.34 -6.52 5.98
C GLY A 211 18.94 -7.72 5.11
N ALA A 212 17.94 -8.50 5.53
CA ALA A 212 17.41 -9.61 4.73
C ALA A 212 16.72 -9.13 3.44
N VAL A 213 15.97 -8.02 3.48
CA VAL A 213 15.41 -7.38 2.28
C VAL A 213 16.52 -7.01 1.31
N TYR A 214 17.58 -6.35 1.79
CA TYR A 214 18.72 -5.95 0.96
C TYR A 214 19.45 -7.15 0.37
N ALA A 215 19.65 -8.21 1.16
CA ALA A 215 20.35 -9.42 0.73
C ALA A 215 19.56 -10.27 -0.29
N THR A 216 18.23 -10.21 -0.26
CA THR A 216 17.35 -11.02 -1.13
C THR A 216 16.67 -10.20 -2.22
N TRP A 217 17.12 -8.97 -2.44
CA TRP A 217 16.53 -8.05 -3.40
C TRP A 217 16.64 -8.55 -4.84
N ASN A 218 15.50 -8.63 -5.53
CA ASN A 218 15.40 -9.05 -6.92
C ASN A 218 14.78 -7.93 -7.79
N PRO A 219 15.61 -7.16 -8.53
CA PRO A 219 15.12 -6.09 -9.39
C PRO A 219 14.32 -6.61 -10.60
N ASN A 220 14.56 -7.85 -11.03
CA ASN A 220 13.86 -8.45 -12.17
C ASN A 220 12.39 -8.77 -11.87
N SER A 221 11.97 -8.73 -10.60
CA SER A 221 10.57 -8.96 -10.20
C SER A 221 9.58 -7.96 -10.83
N VAL A 222 10.05 -6.79 -11.26
CA VAL A 222 9.25 -5.79 -11.98
C VAL A 222 8.87 -6.24 -13.39
N LEU A 223 9.66 -7.13 -13.99
CA LEU A 223 9.45 -7.64 -15.34
C LEU A 223 8.44 -8.81 -15.39
N GLU A 224 8.27 -9.51 -14.26
CA GLU A 224 7.42 -10.70 -14.16
C GLU A 224 6.38 -10.59 -13.01
N PRO A 225 5.55 -9.52 -12.97
CA PRO A 225 4.52 -9.39 -11.94
C PRO A 225 3.41 -10.42 -12.14
N ARG A 226 2.90 -10.96 -11.03
CA ARG A 226 1.69 -11.79 -11.05
C ARG A 226 0.46 -10.89 -10.98
N TYR A 227 -0.37 -10.95 -12.01
CA TYR A 227 -1.60 -10.19 -12.10
C TYR A 227 -2.80 -10.98 -11.56
N SER A 228 -3.72 -10.28 -10.92
CA SER A 228 -4.97 -10.84 -10.37
C SER A 228 -6.14 -9.90 -10.61
N GLY A 229 -7.37 -10.41 -10.55
CA GLY A 229 -8.58 -9.62 -10.84
C GLY A 229 -8.71 -9.31 -12.32
N LEU A 230 -9.29 -8.16 -12.67
CA LEU A 230 -9.43 -7.70 -14.06
C LEU A 230 -8.08 -7.42 -14.73
N LEU A 231 -7.05 -7.13 -13.93
CA LEU A 231 -5.69 -6.96 -14.43
C LEU A 231 -5.06 -8.26 -14.95
N SER A 232 -5.62 -9.44 -14.69
CA SER A 232 -5.09 -10.71 -15.24
C SER A 232 -5.05 -10.73 -16.76
N SER A 233 -5.93 -9.96 -17.40
CA SER A 233 -6.00 -9.81 -18.86
C SER A 233 -5.18 -8.62 -19.39
N ALA A 234 -4.58 -7.79 -18.53
CA ALA A 234 -3.80 -6.64 -18.97
C ALA A 234 -2.58 -7.02 -19.85
N PRO A 235 -1.83 -8.11 -19.57
CA PRO A 235 -0.69 -8.49 -20.39
C PRO A 235 -1.04 -8.78 -21.86
N SER A 236 -2.23 -9.34 -22.14
CA SER A 236 -2.64 -9.65 -23.51
C SER A 236 -3.04 -8.40 -24.31
N VAL A 237 -3.49 -7.34 -23.63
CA VAL A 237 -3.83 -6.06 -24.28
C VAL A 237 -2.56 -5.28 -24.66
N VAL A 238 -1.53 -5.30 -23.80
CA VAL A 238 -0.29 -4.53 -24.00
C VAL A 238 0.79 -5.34 -24.77
N GLY A 239 0.84 -6.66 -24.58
CA GLY A 239 1.86 -7.55 -25.16
C GLY A 239 1.72 -7.81 -26.67
N ASN A 240 0.61 -7.39 -27.27
CA ASN A 240 0.27 -7.57 -28.68
C ASN A 240 0.92 -6.53 -29.62
N ALA A 241 2.06 -5.95 -29.24
CA ALA A 241 2.85 -5.15 -30.17
C ALA A 241 3.44 -5.98 -31.34
N ARG A 242 3.47 -7.32 -31.25
CA ARG A 242 3.83 -8.19 -32.40
C ARG A 242 2.69 -8.28 -33.44
N SER A 243 1.44 -8.15 -33.01
CA SER A 243 0.28 -8.10 -33.92
C SER A 243 0.15 -6.78 -34.67
N ILE A 244 0.68 -5.68 -34.13
CA ILE A 244 0.70 -4.38 -34.84
C ILE A 244 1.53 -4.46 -36.14
N VAL A 245 2.58 -5.30 -36.16
CA VAL A 245 3.42 -5.49 -37.35
C VAL A 245 2.80 -6.50 -38.32
N SER A 246 2.10 -7.54 -37.85
CA SER A 246 1.41 -8.50 -38.73
C SER A 246 0.21 -7.90 -39.47
N ASP A 247 -0.42 -6.89 -38.88
CA ASP A 247 -1.58 -6.22 -39.50
C ASP A 247 -1.16 -5.30 -40.65
N PHE A 248 0.11 -4.86 -40.72
CA PHE A 248 0.62 -4.08 -41.85
C PHE A 248 0.63 -4.89 -43.16
N ASP A 249 0.94 -6.19 -43.10
CA ASP A 249 0.90 -7.09 -44.27
C ASP A 249 -0.54 -7.36 -44.73
N VAL A 250 -1.51 -7.31 -43.81
CA VAL A 250 -2.94 -7.35 -44.16
C VAL A 250 -3.33 -6.04 -44.85
N TYR A 251 -2.90 -4.90 -44.31
CA TYR A 251 -3.18 -3.59 -44.87
C TYR A 251 -2.61 -3.41 -46.28
N GLN A 252 -1.36 -3.85 -46.51
CA GLN A 252 -0.74 -3.83 -47.83
C GLN A 252 -1.49 -4.72 -48.84
N ARG A 253 -1.96 -5.89 -48.39
CA ARG A 253 -2.77 -6.79 -49.24
C ARG A 253 -4.12 -6.19 -49.60
N GLU A 254 -4.81 -5.55 -48.66
CA GLU A 254 -6.07 -4.88 -48.95
C GLU A 254 -5.87 -3.64 -49.83
N LEU A 255 -4.77 -2.90 -49.66
CA LEU A 255 -4.44 -1.76 -50.52
C LEU A 255 -4.11 -2.21 -51.95
N ALA A 256 -3.37 -3.31 -52.11
CA ALA A 256 -3.10 -3.91 -53.40
C ALA A 256 -4.39 -4.35 -54.10
N ARG A 257 -5.31 -5.00 -53.38
CA ARG A 257 -6.64 -5.36 -53.91
C ARG A 257 -7.44 -4.15 -54.33
N LEU A 258 -7.41 -3.08 -53.54
CA LEU A 258 -8.15 -1.85 -53.86
C LEU A 258 -7.63 -1.23 -55.17
N VAL A 259 -6.31 -1.14 -55.33
CA VAL A 259 -5.68 -0.62 -56.55
C VAL A 259 -5.98 -1.54 -57.74
N THR A 260 -5.83 -2.86 -57.60
CA THR A 260 -6.13 -3.81 -58.67
C THR A 260 -7.59 -3.74 -59.12
N ASN A 261 -8.53 -3.62 -58.19
CA ASN A 261 -9.95 -3.48 -58.51
C ASN A 261 -10.25 -2.15 -59.23
N VAL A 262 -9.59 -1.05 -58.85
CA VAL A 262 -9.71 0.25 -59.55
C VAL A 262 -9.14 0.17 -60.97
N THR A 263 -7.99 -0.50 -61.14
CA THR A 263 -7.40 -0.67 -62.47
C THR A 263 -8.27 -1.55 -63.37
N GLN A 264 -8.83 -2.65 -62.84
CA GLN A 264 -9.78 -3.49 -63.57
C GLN A 264 -11.05 -2.73 -63.97
N LEU A 265 -11.58 -1.89 -63.08
CA LEU A 265 -12.73 -1.03 -63.37
C LEU A 265 -12.42 -0.08 -64.53
N TYR A 266 -11.22 0.53 -64.54
CA TYR A 266 -10.81 1.45 -65.58
C TYR A 266 -10.59 0.73 -66.93
N GLU A 267 -9.94 -0.43 -66.94
CA GLU A 267 -9.74 -1.25 -68.14
C GLU A 267 -11.07 -1.72 -68.75
N ALA A 268 -12.00 -2.22 -67.92
CA ALA A 268 -13.33 -2.63 -68.36
C ALA A 268 -14.13 -1.45 -68.93
N THR A 269 -13.98 -0.25 -68.35
CA THR A 269 -14.65 0.96 -68.85
C THR A 269 -14.04 1.46 -70.16
N SER A 270 -12.73 1.27 -70.35
CA SER A 270 -12.00 1.72 -71.55
C SER A 270 -12.27 0.85 -72.79
N THR A 271 -12.73 -0.38 -72.60
CA THR A 271 -13.02 -1.35 -73.67
C THR A 271 -14.50 -1.42 -74.05
N LEU A 272 -15.37 -0.76 -73.28
CA LEU A 272 -16.78 -0.64 -73.60
C LEU A 272 -16.95 0.26 -74.86
N PRO A 273 -17.64 -0.21 -75.91
CA PRO A 273 -17.93 0.63 -77.07
C PRO A 273 -18.72 1.86 -76.63
N ALA A 274 -18.32 3.03 -77.11
CA ALA A 274 -18.99 4.30 -76.79
C ALA A 274 -20.43 4.27 -77.31
N TYR A 275 -21.36 3.85 -76.47
CA TYR A 275 -22.78 3.85 -76.75
C TYR A 275 -23.30 5.28 -76.59
N GLN A 276 -23.75 5.89 -77.68
CA GLN A 276 -24.48 7.16 -77.63
C GLN A 276 -25.97 6.83 -77.42
N PRO A 277 -26.53 7.12 -76.23
CA PRO A 277 -27.90 6.75 -75.93
C PRO A 277 -28.87 7.68 -76.66
N ASP A 278 -29.82 7.10 -77.38
CA ASP A 278 -31.02 7.79 -77.86
C ASP A 278 -31.81 8.33 -76.64
N PRO A 279 -32.34 9.56 -76.67
CA PRO A 279 -33.21 10.09 -75.61
C PRO A 279 -34.43 9.21 -75.28
N THR A 280 -34.83 8.26 -76.13
CA THR A 280 -35.91 7.30 -75.83
C THR A 280 -35.45 6.04 -75.09
N THR A 281 -34.16 5.86 -74.82
CA THR A 281 -33.62 4.63 -74.20
C THR A 281 -33.88 4.60 -72.70
N MET A 282 -34.55 3.53 -72.23
CA MET A 282 -34.79 3.26 -70.82
C MET A 282 -33.50 2.78 -70.13
N ARG A 283 -33.22 3.32 -68.93
CA ARG A 283 -32.03 2.96 -68.14
C ARG A 283 -32.44 2.16 -66.92
N VAL A 284 -31.84 0.98 -66.74
CA VAL A 284 -32.14 0.05 -65.65
C VAL A 284 -30.90 -0.12 -64.76
N LEU A 285 -31.08 -0.04 -63.43
CA LEU A 285 -30.02 -0.26 -62.45
C LEU A 285 -30.24 -1.61 -61.74
N HIS A 286 -29.55 -2.65 -62.18
CA HIS A 286 -29.59 -3.95 -61.52
C HIS A 286 -28.58 -4.01 -60.35
N ILE A 287 -29.05 -4.41 -59.17
CA ILE A 287 -28.23 -4.54 -57.95
C ILE A 287 -28.22 -6.01 -57.53
N SER A 288 -27.05 -6.65 -57.56
CA SER A 288 -26.93 -8.09 -57.30
C SER A 288 -26.97 -8.47 -55.82
N ASP A 289 -26.40 -7.64 -54.93
CA ASP A 289 -26.43 -7.86 -53.48
C ASP A 289 -26.13 -6.55 -52.73
N VAL A 290 -26.72 -6.40 -51.54
CA VAL A 290 -26.52 -5.23 -50.66
C VAL A 290 -26.16 -5.64 -49.22
N HIS A 291 -26.12 -6.93 -48.87
CA HIS A 291 -25.71 -7.43 -47.54
C HIS A 291 -26.24 -6.60 -46.34
N LEU A 292 -27.48 -6.12 -46.41
CA LEU A 292 -28.13 -5.28 -45.38
C LEU A 292 -27.34 -4.00 -45.01
N ASN A 293 -26.46 -3.50 -45.88
CA ASN A 293 -25.70 -2.29 -45.61
C ASN A 293 -26.56 -1.03 -45.87
N PRO A 294 -26.95 -0.27 -44.83
CA PRO A 294 -27.82 0.90 -45.00
C PRO A 294 -27.14 2.03 -45.80
N ALA A 295 -25.81 2.09 -45.84
CA ALA A 295 -25.08 3.10 -46.62
C ALA A 295 -25.23 2.92 -48.13
N ALA A 296 -25.55 1.71 -48.60
CA ALA A 296 -25.74 1.43 -50.02
C ALA A 296 -26.90 2.25 -50.63
N TRP A 297 -27.94 2.57 -49.85
CA TRP A 297 -29.07 3.35 -50.32
C TRP A 297 -28.69 4.78 -50.75
N HIS A 298 -27.72 5.40 -50.07
CA HIS A 298 -27.22 6.72 -50.48
C HIS A 298 -26.48 6.67 -51.81
N ILE A 299 -25.74 5.59 -52.06
CA ILE A 299 -25.01 5.36 -53.32
C ILE A 299 -26.02 5.12 -54.45
N VAL A 300 -27.00 4.23 -54.24
CA VAL A 300 -28.09 3.96 -55.19
C VAL A 300 -28.82 5.24 -55.56
N GLN A 301 -29.18 6.08 -54.59
CA GLN A 301 -29.88 7.34 -54.83
C GLN A 301 -29.05 8.36 -55.60
N SER A 302 -27.73 8.33 -55.45
CA SER A 302 -26.79 9.18 -56.19
C SER A 302 -26.66 8.71 -57.65
N LEU A 303 -26.53 7.39 -57.86
CA LEU A 303 -26.48 6.78 -59.19
C LEU A 303 -27.78 7.00 -59.98
N VAL A 304 -28.94 6.84 -59.34
CA VAL A 304 -30.24 7.08 -59.96
C VAL A 304 -30.35 8.52 -60.48
N ARG A 305 -29.91 9.50 -59.69
CA ARG A 305 -29.92 10.91 -60.08
C ARG A 305 -28.91 11.23 -61.17
N GLN A 306 -27.67 10.79 -61.01
CA GLN A 306 -26.58 11.12 -61.92
C GLN A 306 -26.76 10.49 -63.31
N TYR A 307 -27.24 9.24 -63.34
CA TYR A 307 -27.44 8.49 -64.58
C TYR A 307 -28.88 8.48 -65.08
N LYS A 308 -29.80 9.22 -64.42
CA LYS A 308 -31.23 9.32 -64.78
C LYS A 308 -31.87 7.93 -64.97
N VAL A 309 -31.67 7.04 -64.01
CA VAL A 309 -32.19 5.67 -64.04
C VAL A 309 -33.72 5.69 -63.98
N SER A 310 -34.36 4.90 -64.84
CA SER A 310 -35.83 4.82 -64.96
C SER A 310 -36.42 3.70 -64.09
N VAL A 311 -35.68 2.60 -63.90
CA VAL A 311 -36.10 1.43 -63.11
C VAL A 311 -34.90 0.90 -62.32
N ILE A 312 -35.11 0.54 -61.06
CA ILE A 312 -34.15 -0.17 -60.19
C ILE A 312 -34.63 -1.62 -60.07
#